data_AF-A0A4V3I3E8-F1
#
_entry.id   AF-A0A4V3I3E8-F1
#
_cell.length_a   1.000
_cell.length_b   1.000
_cell.length_c   1.000
_cell.angle_alpha   90.00
_cell.angle_beta   90.00
_cell.angle_gamma   90.00
#
_symmetry.space_group_name_H-M   'P 1'
#
loop_
_entity.id
_entity.type
_entity.pdbx_description
1 polymer ?
#
loop_
_entity_poly.entity_id
_entity_poly.type
_entity_poly.pdbx_seq_one_letter_code
_entity_poly.pdbx_strand_id
1 'polypeptide(L)' 'MPLFLALPFMLALKASLWLIGFGAAGPIAGSLAALIQAVVYGAAVPAGGVFAFLQHLAMMLP' A
#
# COMPACT_ATOMS: atom_id res chain seq x y z
N MET A 1 -12.30 11.85 15.66
CA MET A 1 -11.44 11.24 16.71
C MET A 1 -10.14 12.02 16.77
N PRO A 2 -9.51 12.23 17.94
CA PRO A 2 -8.27 13.00 18.00
C PRO A 2 -7.18 12.26 17.22
N LEU A 3 -6.49 12.96 16.30
CA LEU A 3 -5.48 12.38 15.41
C LEU A 3 -4.38 11.60 16.15
N PHE A 4 -4.00 12.08 17.34
CA PHE A 4 -3.02 11.45 18.23
C PHE A 4 -3.40 10.02 18.66
N LEU A 5 -4.69 9.73 18.87
CA LEU A 5 -5.14 8.38 19.25
C LEU A 5 -5.09 7.40 18.08
N ALA A 6 -5.23 7.88 16.84
CA ALA A 6 -5.19 7.06 15.64
C ALA A 6 -3.77 6.89 15.06
N LEU A 7 -2.83 7.78 15.40
CA LEU A 7 -1.46 7.77 14.91
C LEU A 7 -0.73 6.40 15.07
N PRO A 8 -0.71 5.73 16.24
CA PRO A 8 -0.03 4.44 16.37
C PRO A 8 -0.65 3.37 15.45
N PHE A 9 -1.98 3.40 15.29
CA PHE A 9 -2.68 2.49 14.38
C PHE A 9 -2.33 2.77 12.91
N MET A 10 -2.30 4.05 12.51
CA MET A 10 -1.94 4.47 11.15
C MET A 10 -0.51 4.08 10.78
N LEU A 11 0.43 4.25 11.72
CA LEU A 11 1.83 3.84 11.54
C LEU A 11 1.96 2.32 11.44
N ALA A 12 1.25 1.58 12.30
CA ALA A 12 1.23 0.12 12.23
C ALA A 12 0.68 -0.36 10.88
N LEU A 13 -0.42 0.23 10.41
CA LEU A 13 -1.01 -0.09 9.11
C LEU A 13 -0.03 0.22 7.96
N LYS A 14 0.63 1.38 7.98
CA LYS A 14 1.64 1.74 6.98
C LYS A 14 2.80 0.76 6.99
N ALA A 15 3.32 0.40 8.16
CA ALA A 15 4.40 -0.57 8.29
C ALA A 15 4.01 -1.95 7.75
N SER A 16 2.79 -2.42 8.02
CA SER A 16 2.27 -3.67 7.46
C SER A 16 2.18 -3.63 5.94
N LEU A 17 1.71 -2.53 5.37
CA LEU A 17 1.66 -2.35 3.90
C LEU A 17 3.06 -2.30 3.29
N TRP A 18 4.00 -1.65 3.97
CA TRP A 18 5.41 -1.57 3.55
C TRP A 18 6.09 -2.95 3.54
N LEU A 19 5.83 -3.77 4.55
CA LEU A 19 6.33 -5.16 4.63
C LEU A 19 5.85 -6.03 3.47
N ILE A 20 4.63 -5.82 3.00
CA ILE A 20 4.06 -6.53 1.84
C ILE A 20 4.63 -5.96 0.52
N GLY A 21 5.15 -4.73 0.56
CA GLY A 21 5.81 -4.11 -0.58
C GLY A 21 5.11 -2.88 -1.14
N PHE A 22 4.12 -2.31 -0.47
CA PHE A 22 3.51 -1.05 -0.89
C PHE A 22 4.31 0.13 -0.33
N GLY A 23 5.00 0.85 -1.21
CA GLY A 23 5.79 2.03 -0.88
C GLY A 23 5.06 3.35 -1.11
N ALA A 24 5.76 4.46 -0.82
CA ALA A 24 5.23 5.82 -0.94
C ALA A 24 4.94 6.28 -2.38
N ALA A 25 5.52 5.61 -3.38
CA ALA A 25 5.31 5.88 -4.80
C ALA A 25 4.62 4.74 -5.56
N GLY A 26 4.33 3.62 -4.88
CA GLY A 26 3.75 2.42 -5.46
C GLY A 26 4.44 1.16 -4.98
N PRO A 27 4.18 0.00 -5.61
CA PRO A 27 4.82 -1.25 -5.24
C PRO A 27 6.34 -1.19 -5.40
N ILE A 28 7.06 -1.63 -4.38
CA ILE A 28 8.52 -1.64 -4.34
C ILE A 28 9.01 -2.77 -5.26
N ALA A 29 9.93 -2.46 -6.17
CA ALA A 29 10.49 -3.46 -7.09
C ALA A 29 11.08 -4.65 -6.31
N GLY A 30 10.75 -5.88 -6.73
CA GLY A 30 11.18 -7.12 -6.06
C GLY A 30 10.35 -7.51 -4.83
N SER A 31 9.33 -6.75 -4.47
CA SER A 31 8.42 -7.10 -3.38
C SER A 31 7.27 -8.02 -3.81
N LEU A 32 6.54 -8.57 -2.82
CA LEU A 32 5.33 -9.35 -3.07
C LEU A 32 4.24 -8.51 -3.77
N ALA A 33 4.05 -7.26 -3.37
CA ALA A 33 3.12 -6.35 -4.05
C ALA A 33 3.49 -6.15 -5.53
N ALA A 34 4.79 -6.01 -5.85
CA ALA A 34 5.25 -5.90 -7.24
C ALA A 34 5.05 -7.21 -8.02
N LEU A 35 5.26 -8.36 -7.39
CA LEU A 35 4.96 -9.65 -7.98
C LEU A 35 3.47 -9.81 -8.30
N ILE A 36 2.59 -9.46 -7.35
CA ILE A 36 1.14 -9.50 -7.54
C ILE A 36 0.72 -8.54 -8.66
N GLN A 37 1.28 -7.33 -8.69
CA GLN A 37 1.04 -6.40 -9.80
C GLN A 37 1.39 -7.04 -11.14
N ALA A 38 2.59 -7.60 -11.26
CA ALA A 38 3.07 -8.19 -12.50
C ALA A 38 2.26 -9.41 -12.96
N VAL A 39 1.87 -10.28 -12.03
CA VAL A 39 1.19 -11.55 -12.34
C VAL A 39 -0.32 -11.37 -12.57
N VAL A 40 -0.99 -10.56 -11.75
CA VAL A 40 -2.46 -10.44 -11.77
C VAL A 40 -2.92 -9.30 -12.66
N TYR A 41 -2.22 -8.16 -12.63
CA TYR A 41 -2.64 -6.94 -13.30
C TYR A 41 -1.79 -6.62 -14.54
N GLY A 42 -0.59 -7.20 -14.65
CA GLY A 42 0.34 -6.95 -15.74
C GLY A 42 0.92 -5.54 -15.66
N ALA A 43 0.78 -4.77 -16.75
CA ALA A 43 1.41 -3.46 -16.88
C ALA A 43 0.79 -2.37 -15.98
N ALA A 44 -0.50 -2.48 -15.63
CA ALA A 44 -1.20 -1.45 -14.87
C ALA A 44 -2.31 -2.03 -13.99
N VAL A 45 -2.45 -1.49 -12.78
CA VAL A 45 -3.54 -1.83 -11.87
C VAL A 45 -4.75 -0.95 -12.19
N PRO A 46 -5.95 -1.53 -12.40
CA PRO A 46 -7.16 -0.75 -12.61
C PRO A 46 -7.53 0.04 -11.35
N ALA A 47 -7.99 1.28 -11.56
CA ALA A 47 -8.44 2.15 -10.49
C ALA A 47 -9.69 1.57 -9.80
N GLY A 48 -9.82 1.84 -8.49
CA GLY A 48 -10.99 1.44 -7.70
C GLY A 48 -10.98 0.00 -7.19
N GLY A 49 -9.98 -0.82 -7.56
CA GLY A 49 -9.80 -2.17 -7.00
C GLY A 49 -9.14 -2.19 -5.62
N VAL A 50 -9.17 -3.34 -4.95
CA VAL A 50 -8.56 -3.54 -3.63
C VAL A 50 -7.06 -3.23 -3.64
N PHE A 51 -6.33 -3.66 -4.68
CA PHE A 51 -4.89 -3.37 -4.78
C PHE A 51 -4.62 -1.86 -4.89
N ALA A 52 -5.39 -1.16 -5.74
CA ALA A 52 -5.29 0.29 -5.88
C ALA A 52 -5.61 1.01 -4.56
N PHE A 53 -6.56 0.49 -3.78
CA PHE A 53 -6.89 1.00 -2.45
C PHE A 53 -5.74 0.80 -1.45
N LEU A 54 -5.15 -0.39 -1.38
CA LEU A 54 -4.01 -0.67 -0.49
C LEU A 54 -2.78 0.17 -0.87
N GLN A 55 -2.51 0.31 -2.16
CA GLN A 55 -1.48 1.20 -2.67
C GLN A 55 -1.74 2.65 -2.26
N HIS A 56 -2.97 3.13 -2.43
CA HIS A 56 -3.35 4.48 -2.03
C HIS A 56 -3.18 4.71 -0.52
N LEU A 57 -3.55 3.74 0.32
CA LEU A 57 -3.34 3.83 1.77
C LEU A 57 -1.85 3.94 2.12
N ALA A 58 -0.99 3.14 1.49
CA ALA A 58 0.44 3.18 1.76
C ALA A 58 1.09 4.53 1.37
N MET A 59 0.55 5.17 0.32
CA MET A 59 1.00 6.49 -0.14
C MET A 59 0.52 7.64 0.76
N MET A 60 -0.67 7.51 1.34
CA MET A 60 -1.35 8.60 2.06
C MET A 60 -1.17 8.57 3.58
N LEU A 61 -0.84 7.42 4.17
CA LEU A 61 -0.61 7.31 5.60
C LEU A 61 0.64 8.10 6.03
N PRO A 62 0.60 8.79 7.19
CA PRO A 62 1.69 9.62 7.69
C PRO A 62 2.97 8.84 7.94
#